data_AF-A0A920TDK6-F1
#
_entry.id   AF-A0A920TDK6-F1
#
_cell.length_a   1.000
_cell.length_b   1.000
_cell.length_c   1.000
_cell.angle_alpha   90.00
_cell.angle_beta   90.00
_cell.angle_gamma   90.00
#
_symmetry.space_group_name_H-M   'P 1'
#
loop_
_entity.id
_entity.type
_entity.pdbx_description
1 polymer ?
#
loop_
_entity_poly.entity_id
_entity_poly.type
_entity_poly.pdbx_seq_one_letter_code
_entity_poly.pdbx_strand_id
1 'polypeptide(L)'
;MDWRLRGINRDAIQVIGDTDRALVKEMLQMSDYIDLMIPRGGSELVNMVNREARMPAINGGVGVCHTYVDRSASLEMALDIVYNAKVQRPSVCNALDTVLVNSKIAKNIYLPLPIDLRWRELKCGVFPRAISILGPREK
;
A
#
# COMPACT_ATOMS: atom_id res chain seq x y z
N MET A 1 -18.32 -2.41 -25.61
CA MET A 1 -19.63 -3.06 -25.42
C MET A 1 -20.58 -1.99 -24.89
N ASP A 2 -21.58 -1.58 -25.67
CA ASP A 2 -22.49 -0.50 -25.28
C ASP A 2 -23.60 -1.07 -24.38
N TRP A 3 -23.57 -0.73 -23.09
CA TRP A 3 -24.54 -1.17 -22.10
C TRP A 3 -25.94 -0.59 -22.34
N ARG A 4 -26.04 0.52 -23.09
CA ARG A 4 -27.31 1.17 -23.44
C ARG A 4 -28.18 0.32 -24.36
N LEU A 5 -27.56 -0.56 -25.15
CA LEU A 5 -28.26 -1.50 -26.04
C LEU A 5 -28.85 -2.71 -25.30
N ARG A 6 -28.66 -2.80 -23.98
CA ARG A 6 -29.10 -3.94 -23.15
C ARG A 6 -30.30 -3.62 -22.24
N GLY A 7 -31.00 -2.51 -22.47
CA GLY A 7 -32.17 -2.12 -21.69
C GLY A 7 -31.87 -1.62 -20.26
N ILE A 8 -30.60 -1.30 -19.97
CA ILE A 8 -30.19 -0.73 -18.67
C ILE A 8 -30.57 0.76 -18.65
N ASN A 9 -31.11 1.22 -17.52
CA ASN A 9 -31.45 2.64 -17.31
C ASN A 9 -30.21 3.53 -17.59
N ARG A 10 -30.41 4.61 -18.34
CA ARG A 10 -29.36 5.57 -18.68
C ARG A 10 -28.72 6.23 -17.46
N ASP A 11 -29.46 6.32 -16.35
CA ASP A 11 -29.01 6.95 -15.12
C ASP A 11 -28.33 5.97 -14.13
N ALA A 12 -28.12 4.72 -14.56
CA ALA A 12 -27.45 3.70 -13.74
C ALA A 12 -25.98 4.04 -13.44
N ILE A 13 -25.35 4.89 -14.25
CA ILE A 13 -23.99 5.39 -14.05
C ILE A 13 -24.05 6.91 -14.24
N GLN A 14 -23.76 7.65 -13.17
CA GLN A 14 -23.73 9.10 -13.19
C GLN A 14 -22.32 9.60 -12.87
N VAL A 15 -21.92 10.70 -13.49
CA VAL A 15 -20.64 11.37 -13.24
C VAL A 15 -20.96 12.79 -12.82
N ILE A 16 -20.43 13.18 -11.66
CA ILE A 16 -20.50 14.57 -11.21
C ILE A 16 -19.47 15.37 -12.02
N GLY A 17 -19.93 16.28 -12.87
CA GLY A 17 -19.09 17.06 -13.78
C GLY A 17 -18.43 18.30 -13.15
N ASP A 18 -18.89 18.69 -11.97
CA ASP A 18 -18.34 19.80 -11.19
C ASP A 18 -17.20 19.29 -10.28
N THR A 19 -16.11 20.06 -10.19
CA THR A 19 -14.89 19.71 -9.45
C THR A 19 -14.84 20.32 -8.05
N ASP A 20 -15.87 21.03 -7.60
CA ASP A 20 -15.93 21.59 -6.25
C ASP A 20 -15.94 20.47 -5.19
N ARG A 21 -14.98 20.54 -4.27
CA ARG A 21 -14.85 19.60 -3.14
C ARG A 21 -16.00 19.74 -2.15
N ALA A 22 -16.73 20.85 -2.14
CA ALA A 22 -17.93 21.01 -1.33
C ALA A 22 -18.99 19.94 -1.64
N LEU A 23 -19.12 19.55 -2.91
CA LEU A 23 -20.08 18.53 -3.35
C LEU A 23 -19.81 17.16 -2.71
N VAL A 24 -18.54 16.82 -2.48
CA VAL A 24 -18.20 15.58 -1.78
C VAL A 24 -18.79 15.58 -0.37
N LYS A 25 -18.75 16.71 0.35
CA LYS A 25 -19.32 16.82 1.69
C LYS A 25 -20.84 16.67 1.68
N GLU A 26 -21.50 17.26 0.69
CA GLU A 26 -22.95 17.10 0.52
C GLU A 26 -23.31 15.63 0.25
N MET A 27 -22.60 14.96 -0.66
CA MET A 27 -22.80 13.53 -0.95
C MET A 27 -22.66 12.67 0.31
N LEU A 28 -21.71 12.99 1.19
CA LEU A 28 -21.52 12.26 2.45
C LEU A 28 -22.72 12.38 3.41
N GLN A 29 -23.61 13.36 3.23
CA GLN A 29 -24.84 13.50 4.00
C GLN A 29 -26.06 12.83 3.36
N MET A 30 -25.97 12.36 2.11
CA MET A 30 -27.10 11.84 1.32
C MET A 30 -27.38 10.34 1.57
N SER A 31 -27.41 9.90 2.82
CA SER A 31 -27.65 8.48 3.17
C SER A 31 -29.02 7.95 2.71
N ASP A 32 -29.99 8.83 2.43
CA ASP A 32 -31.30 8.45 1.87
C ASP A 32 -31.23 8.04 0.39
N TYR A 33 -30.14 8.38 -0.29
CA TYR A 33 -29.93 8.13 -1.72
C TYR A 33 -28.66 7.34 -2.04
N ILE A 34 -27.69 7.32 -1.12
CA ILE A 34 -26.39 6.65 -1.29
C ILE A 34 -26.23 5.63 -0.16
N ASP A 35 -26.33 4.35 -0.52
CA ASP A 35 -26.19 3.24 0.44
C ASP A 35 -24.73 2.97 0.83
N LEU A 36 -23.76 3.33 -0.03
CA LEU A 36 -22.36 2.99 0.15
C LEU A 36 -21.42 4.01 -0.49
N MET A 37 -20.39 4.42 0.25
CA MET A 37 -19.30 5.25 -0.27
C MET A 37 -17.98 4.46 -0.37
N ILE A 38 -17.27 4.60 -1.49
CA ILE A 38 -15.95 3.96 -1.70
C ILE A 38 -14.93 5.04 -2.10
N PRO A 39 -14.27 5.72 -1.13
CA PRO A 39 -13.27 6.72 -1.44
C PRO A 39 -11.99 6.07 -1.96
N ARG A 40 -11.47 6.62 -3.06
CA ARG A 40 -10.17 6.24 -3.63
C ARG A 40 -9.33 7.50 -3.76
N GLY A 41 -8.27 7.61 -2.95
CA GLY A 41 -7.42 8.78 -2.95
C GLY A 41 -6.50 8.84 -1.73
N GLY A 42 -5.99 10.03 -1.43
CA GLY A 42 -5.11 10.26 -0.28
C GLY A 42 -5.79 10.07 1.07
N SER A 43 -4.97 10.00 2.13
CA SER A 43 -5.41 9.83 3.51
C SER A 43 -6.39 10.91 3.95
N GLU A 44 -6.24 12.15 3.48
CA GLU A 44 -7.15 13.25 3.78
C GLU A 44 -8.59 12.97 3.32
N LEU A 45 -8.77 12.48 2.09
CA LEU A 45 -10.08 12.11 1.55
C LEU A 45 -10.68 10.95 2.35
N VAL A 46 -9.89 9.90 2.57
CA VAL A 46 -10.33 8.72 3.32
C VAL A 46 -10.74 9.09 4.75
N ASN A 47 -9.97 9.95 5.42
CA ASN A 47 -10.26 10.43 6.76
C ASN A 47 -11.50 11.33 6.80
N MET A 48 -11.70 12.18 5.78
CA MET A 48 -12.92 12.98 5.66
C MET A 48 -14.15 12.09 5.52
N VAL A 49 -14.12 11.10 4.63
CA VAL A 49 -15.23 10.15 4.46
C VAL A 49 -15.49 9.37 5.74
N ASN A 50 -14.47 8.83 6.40
CA ASN A 50 -14.61 8.14 7.69
C ASN A 50 -15.29 9.00 8.77
N ARG A 51 -15.02 10.30 8.77
CA ARG A 51 -15.52 11.23 9.80
C ARG A 51 -16.93 11.74 9.49
N GLU A 52 -17.25 11.98 8.23
CA GLU A 52 -18.42 12.78 7.84
C GLU A 52 -19.50 11.96 7.12
N ALA A 53 -19.20 10.76 6.61
CA ALA A 53 -20.18 9.91 5.94
C ALA A 53 -21.32 9.47 6.88
N ARG A 54 -22.56 9.66 6.45
CA ARG A 54 -23.75 9.09 7.13
C ARG A 54 -24.06 7.66 6.70
N MET A 55 -23.64 7.29 5.49
CA MET A 55 -23.73 5.92 4.98
C MET A 55 -22.47 5.11 5.31
N PRO A 56 -22.53 3.77 5.29
CA PRO A 56 -21.35 2.92 5.35
C PRO A 56 -20.32 3.29 4.28
N ALA A 57 -19.04 3.23 4.66
CA ALA A 57 -17.93 3.48 3.75
C ALA A 57 -16.95 2.29 3.73
N ILE A 58 -16.50 1.89 2.54
CA ILE A 58 -15.43 0.90 2.37
C ILE A 58 -14.14 1.63 2.03
N ASN A 59 -13.25 1.67 3.01
CA ASN A 59 -12.04 2.45 2.96
C ASN A 59 -10.81 1.55 2.84
N GLY A 60 -9.85 1.96 2.01
CA GLY A 60 -8.52 1.35 2.03
C GLY A 60 -7.78 1.74 3.31
N GLY A 61 -7.16 0.79 3.98
CA GLY A 61 -6.31 1.05 5.15
C GLY A 61 -4.95 1.63 4.77
N VAL A 62 -4.19 2.05 5.79
CA VAL A 62 -2.76 2.29 5.65
C VAL A 62 -2.08 0.95 5.49
N GLY A 63 -1.44 0.73 4.35
CA GLY A 63 -0.65 -0.48 4.16
C GLY A 63 0.75 -0.26 4.70
N VAL A 64 1.09 -1.01 5.75
CA VAL A 64 2.45 -1.11 6.28
C VAL A 64 2.85 -2.58 6.19
N CYS A 65 3.56 -2.93 5.12
CA CYS A 65 3.81 -4.32 4.77
C CYS A 65 5.14 -4.80 5.34
N HIS A 66 5.13 -6.03 5.88
CA HIS A 66 6.29 -6.66 6.49
C HIS A 66 6.56 -8.00 5.84
N THR A 67 7.84 -8.29 5.58
CA THR A 67 8.30 -9.63 5.18
C THR A 67 9.18 -10.18 6.29
N TYR A 68 8.80 -11.34 6.84
CA TYR A 68 9.64 -12.08 7.77
C TYR A 68 10.38 -13.21 7.05
N VAL A 69 11.70 -13.27 7.22
CA VAL A 69 12.54 -14.34 6.68
C VAL A 69 13.01 -15.25 7.81
N ASP A 70 12.49 -16.48 7.83
CA ASP A 70 12.85 -17.50 8.80
C ASP A 70 14.17 -18.20 8.43
N ARG A 71 14.83 -18.80 9.42
CA ARG A 71 16.08 -19.57 9.29
C ARG A 71 16.01 -20.74 8.31
N SER A 72 14.82 -21.27 8.04
CA SER A 72 14.59 -22.37 7.11
C SER A 72 14.23 -21.90 5.69
N ALA A 73 14.14 -20.60 5.47
CA ALA A 73 13.84 -20.06 4.15
C ALA A 73 15.01 -20.29 3.18
N SER A 74 14.68 -20.58 1.92
CA SER A 74 15.66 -20.49 0.84
C SER A 74 16.13 -19.03 0.72
N LEU A 75 17.45 -18.83 0.80
CA LEU A 75 18.04 -17.48 0.75
C LEU A 75 17.75 -16.79 -0.58
N GLU A 76 17.88 -17.51 -1.70
CA GLU A 76 17.64 -16.99 -3.04
C GLU A 76 16.20 -16.52 -3.21
N MET A 77 15.24 -17.39 -2.86
CA MET A 77 13.81 -17.06 -2.93
C MET A 77 13.45 -15.87 -2.02
N ALA A 78 14.04 -15.82 -0.82
CA ALA A 78 13.79 -14.71 0.09
C ALA A 78 14.27 -13.37 -0.48
N LEU A 79 15.43 -13.35 -1.15
CA LEU A 79 15.95 -12.14 -1.81
C LEU A 79 15.05 -11.68 -2.94
N ASP A 80 14.60 -12.61 -3.80
CA ASP A 80 13.71 -12.29 -4.93
C ASP A 80 12.37 -11.73 -4.44
N ILE A 81 11.76 -12.35 -3.42
CA ILE A 81 10.50 -11.89 -2.84
C ILE A 81 10.67 -10.50 -2.22
N VAL A 82 11.70 -10.29 -1.39
CA VAL A 82 11.94 -8.99 -0.73
C VAL A 82 12.18 -7.89 -1.76
N TYR A 83 12.99 -8.17 -2.77
CA TYR A 83 13.29 -7.21 -3.83
C TYR A 83 12.01 -6.85 -4.61
N ASN A 84 11.27 -7.85 -5.08
CA ASN A 84 10.04 -7.63 -5.85
C ASN A 84 9.00 -6.85 -5.05
N ALA A 85 8.78 -7.24 -3.79
CA ALA A 85 7.78 -6.63 -2.92
C ALA A 85 8.02 -5.13 -2.67
N LYS A 86 9.26 -4.64 -2.79
CA LYS A 86 9.54 -3.20 -2.69
C LYS A 86 9.64 -2.49 -4.02
N VAL A 87 10.40 -3.05 -4.96
CA VAL A 87 10.90 -2.32 -6.14
C VAL A 87 9.89 -2.27 -7.27
N GLN A 88 8.96 -3.22 -7.36
CA GLN A 88 8.00 -3.27 -8.47
C GLN A 88 7.16 -2.00 -8.56
N ARG A 89 6.63 -1.52 -7.43
CA ARG A 89 5.84 -0.28 -7.35
C ARG A 89 5.92 0.32 -5.95
N PRO A 90 6.97 1.11 -5.61
CA PRO A 90 7.20 1.56 -4.24
C PRO A 90 6.12 2.48 -3.64
N SER A 91 5.25 3.07 -4.48
CA SER A 91 4.25 4.08 -4.09
C SER A 91 2.87 3.51 -3.73
N VAL A 92 2.64 2.21 -3.90
CA VAL A 92 1.35 1.58 -3.54
C VAL A 92 1.37 1.08 -2.10
N CYS A 93 0.18 0.98 -1.49
CA CYS A 93 0.04 0.61 -0.08
C CYS A 93 0.50 -0.81 0.25
N ASN A 94 0.59 -1.72 -0.72
CA ASN A 94 1.06 -3.08 -0.49
C ASN A 94 2.56 -3.27 -0.77
N ALA A 95 3.31 -2.20 -1.05
CA ALA A 95 4.75 -2.27 -1.18
C ALA A 95 5.38 -2.56 0.19
N LEU A 96 6.45 -3.34 0.21
CA LEU A 96 7.17 -3.70 1.43
C LEU A 96 7.69 -2.45 2.17
N ASP A 97 7.58 -2.42 3.49
CA ASP A 97 8.15 -1.35 4.32
C ASP A 97 9.27 -1.86 5.22
N THR A 98 9.08 -3.05 5.80
CA THR A 98 10.02 -3.61 6.78
C THR A 98 10.34 -5.06 6.49
N VAL A 99 11.63 -5.38 6.45
CA VAL A 99 12.13 -6.76 6.44
C VAL A 99 12.53 -7.15 7.85
N LEU A 100 11.96 -8.24 8.34
CA LEU A 100 12.32 -8.88 9.60
C LEU A 100 13.11 -10.15 9.27
N VAL A 101 14.29 -10.32 9.84
CA VAL A 101 15.15 -11.48 9.55
C VAL A 101 15.47 -12.23 10.82
N ASN A 102 15.37 -13.57 10.77
CA ASN A 102 15.82 -14.43 11.86
C ASN A 102 17.33 -14.21 12.11
N SER A 103 17.71 -13.93 13.36
CA SER A 103 19.08 -13.56 13.73
C SER A 103 20.13 -14.61 13.34
N LYS A 104 19.74 -15.89 13.23
CA LYS A 104 20.64 -16.99 12.85
C LYS A 104 21.11 -16.92 11.39
N ILE A 105 20.35 -16.25 10.53
CA ILE A 105 20.65 -16.12 9.09
C ILE A 105 20.78 -14.66 8.64
N ALA A 106 20.74 -13.70 9.58
CA ALA A 106 20.73 -12.28 9.27
C ALA A 106 21.94 -11.83 8.43
N LYS A 107 23.12 -12.38 8.74
CA LYS A 107 24.35 -12.12 7.96
C LYS A 107 24.24 -12.63 6.52
N ASN A 108 23.59 -13.77 6.30
CA ASN A 108 23.45 -14.40 5.00
C ASN A 108 22.48 -13.65 4.07
N ILE A 109 21.56 -12.83 4.61
CA ILE A 109 20.56 -12.08 3.83
C ILE A 109 20.94 -10.61 3.65
N TYR A 110 21.61 -10.01 4.63
CA TYR A 110 21.88 -8.57 4.62
C TYR A 110 22.88 -8.11 3.54
N LEU A 111 23.83 -8.99 3.18
CA LEU A 111 24.90 -8.72 2.22
C LEU A 111 24.47 -8.88 0.74
N PRO A 112 23.66 -9.88 0.34
CA PRO A 112 23.32 -10.13 -1.06
C PRO A 112 22.05 -9.43 -1.59
N LEU A 113 21.44 -8.47 -0.88
CA LEU A 113 20.32 -7.73 -1.46
C LEU A 113 20.74 -7.14 -2.82
N PRO A 114 19.99 -7.36 -3.91
CA PRO A 114 20.37 -6.86 -5.22
C PRO A 114 20.47 -5.33 -5.17
N ILE A 115 21.71 -4.83 -5.09
CA ILE A 115 22.03 -3.41 -5.10
C ILE A 115 21.99 -2.95 -6.56
N ASP A 116 20.81 -3.04 -7.18
CA ASP A 116 20.56 -2.34 -8.44
C ASP A 116 20.29 -0.85 -8.17
N LEU A 117 20.21 -0.04 -9.23
CA LEU A 117 20.00 1.40 -9.10
C LEU A 117 18.69 1.74 -8.34
N ARG A 118 17.64 0.95 -8.54
CA ARG A 118 16.34 1.16 -7.88
C ARG A 118 16.40 0.88 -6.38
N TRP A 119 17.14 -0.14 -5.96
CA TRP A 119 17.34 -0.40 -4.54
C TRP A 119 18.23 0.66 -3.86
N ARG A 120 19.20 1.22 -4.59
CA ARG A 120 20.09 2.29 -4.09
C ARG A 120 19.36 3.62 -3.84
N GLU A 121 18.32 3.92 -4.60
CA GLU A 121 17.49 5.11 -4.40
C GLU A 121 16.63 5.03 -3.13
N LEU A 122 16.46 3.83 -2.56
CA LEU A 122 15.70 3.64 -1.33
C LEU A 122 16.53 4.03 -0.10
N LYS A 123 15.95 4.88 0.75
CA LYS A 123 16.49 5.14 2.08
C LYS A 123 16.16 3.96 3.00
N CYS A 124 17.12 3.07 3.20
CA CYS A 124 16.98 1.92 4.09
C CYS A 124 17.60 2.22 5.47
N GLY A 125 16.77 2.23 6.50
CA GLY A 125 17.22 2.24 7.90
C GLY A 125 17.50 0.82 8.41
N VAL A 126 18.44 0.68 9.34
CA VAL A 126 18.73 -0.59 10.02
C VAL A 126 18.61 -0.36 11.52
N PHE A 127 17.80 -1.18 12.20
CA PHE A 127 17.60 -1.04 13.64
C PHE A 127 18.88 -1.35 14.43
N PRO A 128 19.11 -0.70 15.59
CA PRO A 128 20.34 -0.90 16.39
C PRO A 128 20.66 -2.35 16.73
N ARG A 129 19.63 -3.16 17.03
CA ARG A 129 19.78 -4.60 17.29
C ARG A 129 20.25 -5.39 16.06
N ALA A 130 19.84 -4.97 14.86
CA ALA A 130 20.34 -5.59 13.64
C ALA A 130 21.81 -5.22 13.42
N ILE A 131 22.22 -3.99 13.72
CA ILE A 131 23.63 -3.55 13.62
C ILE A 131 24.53 -4.40 14.54
N SER A 132 24.10 -4.69 15.78
CA SER A 132 24.91 -5.52 16.69
C SER A 132 25.09 -6.96 16.22
N ILE A 133 24.15 -7.49 15.42
CA ILE A 133 24.21 -8.84 14.84
C ILE A 133 25.03 -8.85 13.54
N LEU A 134 24.85 -7.82 12.71
CA LEU A 134 25.45 -7.73 11.38
C LEU A 134 26.92 -7.28 11.44
N GLY A 135 27.29 -6.53 12.47
CA GLY A 135 28.59 -5.86 12.55
C GLY A 135 28.63 -4.58 11.70
N PRO A 136 29.76 -3.84 11.72
CA PRO A 136 29.95 -2.70 10.84
C PRO A 136 29.89 -3.13 9.37
N ARG A 137 29.25 -2.33 8.51
CA ARG A 137 29.40 -2.51 7.06
C ARG A 137 30.85 -2.16 6.70
N GLU A 138 31.64 -3.14 6.26
CA GLU A 138 32.84 -2.84 5.49
C GLU A 138 32.41 -2.06 4.24
N LYS A 139 33.13 -0.97 3.96
CA LYS A 139 32.82 -0.03 2.88
C LYS A 139 33.00 -0.67 1.51
#